data_AF-A0A0S4TKV1-F1
#
_entry.id   AF-A0A0S4TKV1-F1
#
_cell.length_a   1.000
_cell.length_b   1.000
_cell.length_c   1.000
_cell.angle_alpha   90.00
_cell.angle_beta   90.00
_cell.angle_gamma   90.00
#
_symmetry.space_group_name_H-M   'P 1'
#
loop_
_entity.id
_entity.type
_entity.pdbx_description
1 polymer ?
#
loop_
_entity_poly.entity_id
_entity_poly.type
_entity_poly.pdbx_seq_one_letter_code
_entity_poly.pdbx_strand_id
1 'polypeptide(L)'
;MSGKSKQLSKSELVKILKKSTSSTREKNLAIKQLKKFPPNQKDELDKNLEGLKFKVNKNKLFHFLCFRCDKPKQSNIQVLCKLKDSEYTICHCCYLSLESSIELKKIKSLNLR
;
A
#
# COMPACT_ATOMS: atom_id res chain seq x y z
N MET A 1 -30.89 6.17 22.07
CA MET A 1 -31.25 6.03 20.65
C MET A 1 -30.16 5.25 19.92
N SER A 2 -30.50 4.07 19.41
CA SER A 2 -29.54 3.12 18.84
C SER A 2 -29.13 3.55 17.43
N GLY A 3 -28.07 4.36 17.34
CA GLY A 3 -27.50 4.79 16.07
C GLY A 3 -26.85 3.61 15.37
N LYS A 4 -27.56 2.96 14.44
CA LYS A 4 -26.96 2.01 13.49
C LYS A 4 -25.84 2.75 12.76
N SER A 5 -24.60 2.46 13.14
CA SER A 5 -23.43 3.03 12.49
C SER A 5 -23.46 2.55 11.06
N LYS A 6 -23.74 3.44 10.09
CA LYS A 6 -23.77 3.09 8.68
C LYS A 6 -22.43 2.43 8.33
N GLN A 7 -22.47 1.15 7.99
CA GLN A 7 -21.26 0.40 7.67
C GLN A 7 -20.72 0.93 6.35
N LEU A 8 -19.58 1.61 6.40
CA LEU A 8 -18.94 2.17 5.22
C LEU A 8 -18.34 1.04 4.37
N SER A 9 -18.44 1.19 3.06
CA SER A 9 -17.75 0.32 2.10
C SER A 9 -16.24 0.51 2.15
N LYS A 10 -15.50 -0.49 1.64
CA LYS A 10 -14.03 -0.42 1.55
C LYS A 10 -13.55 0.81 0.77
N SER A 11 -14.24 1.17 -0.31
CA SER A 11 -13.87 2.32 -1.15
C SER A 11 -14.09 3.65 -0.44
N GLU A 12 -15.17 3.81 0.32
CA GLU A 12 -15.42 4.99 1.16
C GLU A 12 -14.36 5.14 2.25
N LEU A 13 -13.98 4.03 2.91
CA LEU A 13 -12.92 4.05 3.92
C LEU A 13 -11.56 4.43 3.34
N VAL A 14 -11.23 3.96 2.14
CA VAL A 14 -10.01 4.36 1.43
C VAL A 14 -10.03 5.85 1.07
N LYS A 15 -11.19 6.40 0.67
CA LYS A 15 -11.34 7.84 0.43
C LYS A 15 -11.03 8.66 1.68
N ILE A 16 -11.46 8.21 2.87
CA ILE A 16 -11.13 8.87 4.15
C ILE A 16 -9.60 8.91 4.38
N LEU A 17 -8.88 7.82 4.07
CA LEU A 17 -7.42 7.81 4.23
C LEU A 17 -6.71 8.82 3.32
N LYS A 18 -7.22 8.99 2.09
CA LYS A 18 -6.65 9.90 1.08
C LYS A 18 -7.03 11.36 1.28
N LYS A 19 -8.13 11.66 1.99
CA LYS A 19 -8.62 13.02 2.18
C LYS A 19 -7.66 13.81 3.08
N SER A 20 -7.22 14.97 2.62
CA SER A 20 -6.37 15.89 3.39
C SER A 20 -7.12 16.47 4.60
N THR A 21 -8.42 16.69 4.47
CA THR A 21 -9.27 17.25 5.54
C THR A 21 -9.70 16.25 6.60
N SER A 22 -9.42 14.95 6.43
CA SER A 22 -9.73 13.95 7.45
C SER A 22 -8.71 13.99 8.59
N SER A 23 -9.23 14.07 9.81
CA SER A 23 -8.46 14.06 11.05
C SER A 23 -7.76 12.73 11.30
N THR A 24 -6.71 12.74 12.13
CA THR A 24 -6.02 11.52 12.57
C THR A 24 -6.98 10.53 13.24
N ARG A 25 -7.98 11.03 13.99
CA ARG A 25 -9.00 10.19 14.64
C ARG A 25 -9.85 9.43 13.60
N GLU A 26 -10.31 10.13 12.56
CA GLU A 26 -11.10 9.51 11.48
C GLU A 26 -10.26 8.49 10.70
N LYS A 27 -9.00 8.82 10.38
CA LYS A 27 -8.09 7.90 9.70
C LYS A 27 -7.82 6.63 10.53
N ASN A 28 -7.65 6.78 11.85
CA ASN A 28 -7.49 5.63 12.75
C ASN A 28 -8.74 4.73 12.79
N LEU A 29 -9.94 5.32 12.81
CA LEU A 29 -11.19 4.57 12.72
C LEU A 29 -11.32 3.85 11.37
N ALA A 30 -10.97 4.53 10.27
CA ALA A 30 -11.00 3.94 8.94
C ALA A 30 -10.02 2.75 8.82
N ILE A 31 -8.80 2.86 9.36
CA ILE A 31 -7.86 1.73 9.44
C ILE A 31 -8.46 0.54 10.20
N LYS A 32 -9.09 0.77 11.36
CA LYS A 32 -9.73 -0.29 12.15
C LYS A 32 -10.86 -0.98 11.37
N GLN A 33 -11.68 -0.22 10.64
CA GLN A 33 -12.74 -0.80 9.82
C GLN A 33 -12.19 -1.54 8.59
N LEU A 34 -11.16 -0.99 7.94
CA LEU A 34 -10.51 -1.62 6.79
C LEU A 34 -9.89 -2.99 7.11
N LYS A 35 -9.42 -3.20 8.35
CA LYS A 35 -8.90 -4.50 8.80
C LYS A 35 -9.94 -5.63 8.77
N LYS A 36 -11.24 -5.30 8.74
CA LYS A 36 -12.33 -6.28 8.66
C LYS A 36 -12.55 -6.81 7.24
N PHE A 37 -12.02 -6.13 6.23
CA PHE A 37 -12.14 -6.58 4.84
C PHE A 37 -11.00 -7.55 4.52
N PRO A 38 -11.27 -8.67 3.84
CA PRO A 38 -10.22 -9.56 3.38
C PRO A 38 -9.28 -8.79 2.42
N PRO A 39 -7.96 -8.99 2.53
CA PRO A 39 -7.01 -8.44 1.57
C PRO A 39 -7.15 -9.16 0.22
N ASN A 40 -7.20 -8.39 -0.86
CA ASN A 40 -7.12 -8.86 -2.23
C ASN A 40 -5.74 -8.50 -2.81
N GLN A 41 -4.80 -9.44 -2.73
CA GLN A 41 -3.43 -9.21 -3.17
C GLN A 41 -3.36 -9.02 -4.69
N LYS A 42 -2.51 -8.09 -5.12
CA LYS A 42 -2.29 -7.77 -6.53
C LYS A 42 -0.88 -8.16 -6.94
N ASP A 43 -0.79 -8.98 -7.98
CA ASP A 43 0.47 -9.47 -8.56
C ASP A 43 1.00 -8.59 -9.70
N GLU A 44 0.32 -7.49 -10.02
CA GLU A 44 0.69 -6.59 -11.12
C GLU A 44 2.13 -6.08 -10.99
N LEU A 45 2.57 -5.72 -9.78
CA LEU A 45 3.95 -5.28 -9.55
C LEU A 45 4.95 -6.43 -9.67
N ASP A 46 4.60 -7.60 -9.15
CA ASP A 46 5.42 -8.82 -9.20
C ASP A 46 5.65 -9.31 -10.63
N LYS A 47 4.68 -9.12 -11.53
CA LYS A 47 4.80 -9.45 -12.96
C LYS A 47 5.67 -8.46 -13.75
N ASN A 48 5.91 -7.25 -13.22
CA ASN A 48 6.54 -6.15 -13.94
C ASN A 48 7.79 -5.59 -13.23
N LEU A 49 8.57 -6.46 -12.58
CA LEU A 49 9.72 -6.09 -11.74
C LEU A 49 10.73 -5.13 -12.40
N GLU A 50 11.03 -5.32 -13.68
CA GLU A 50 12.07 -4.56 -14.40
C GLU A 50 11.73 -3.09 -14.60
N GLY A 51 10.44 -2.73 -14.57
CA GLY A 51 9.97 -1.35 -14.79
C GLY A 51 9.68 -0.58 -13.50
N LEU A 52 9.90 -1.17 -12.33
CA LEU A 52 9.53 -0.56 -11.06
C LEU A 52 10.54 0.50 -10.63
N LYS A 53 10.04 1.69 -10.28
CA LYS A 53 10.82 2.75 -9.63
C LYS A 53 10.22 3.06 -8.27
N PHE A 54 11.05 3.11 -7.23
CA PHE A 54 10.59 3.34 -5.87
C PHE A 54 11.03 4.72 -5.35
N LYS A 55 10.14 5.39 -4.62
CA LYS A 55 10.44 6.56 -3.80
C LYS A 55 10.00 6.29 -2.38
N VAL A 56 10.95 6.19 -1.46
CA VAL A 56 10.69 5.95 -0.03
C VAL A 56 10.42 7.28 0.65
N ASN A 57 9.22 7.45 1.20
CA ASN A 57 8.82 8.61 1.98
C ASN A 57 8.83 8.26 3.48
N LYS A 58 9.50 9.10 4.27
CA LYS A 58 9.55 9.00 5.73
C LYS A 58 8.86 10.21 6.35
N ASN A 59 7.90 9.99 7.25
CA ASN A 59 7.18 11.05 7.95
C ASN A 59 6.71 10.55 9.33
N LYS A 60 6.14 11.42 10.16
CA LYS A 60 5.67 11.08 11.52
C LYS A 60 4.65 9.94 11.49
N LEU A 61 3.63 10.01 10.64
CA LEU A 61 2.62 8.97 10.52
C LEU A 61 1.85 9.05 9.20
N PHE A 62 1.89 7.99 8.41
CA PHE A 62 1.04 7.80 7.25
C PHE A 62 -0.11 6.84 7.56
N HIS A 63 -1.28 7.10 6.97
CA HIS A 63 -2.40 6.17 6.91
C HIS A 63 -2.72 5.89 5.44
N PHE A 64 -2.63 4.64 5.03
CA PHE A 64 -2.86 4.27 3.63
C PHE A 64 -3.27 2.81 3.49
N LEU A 65 -3.85 2.46 2.34
CA LEU A 65 -4.05 1.08 1.93
C LEU A 65 -2.91 0.72 0.98
N CYS A 66 -2.15 -0.33 1.30
CA CYS A 66 -1.06 -0.78 0.43
C CYS A 66 -1.64 -1.41 -0.85
N PHE A 67 -1.25 -0.93 -2.02
CA PHE A 67 -1.75 -1.46 -3.30
C PHE A 67 -1.45 -2.96 -3.49
N ARG A 68 -0.22 -3.42 -3.22
CA ARG A 68 0.20 -4.81 -3.45
C ARG A 68 -0.47 -5.82 -2.53
N CYS A 69 -0.32 -5.66 -1.21
CA CYS A 69 -0.90 -6.61 -0.25
C CYS A 69 -2.35 -6.31 0.15
N ASP A 70 -2.88 -5.15 -0.24
CA ASP A 70 -4.25 -4.70 0.07
C ASP A 70 -4.60 -4.67 1.57
N LYS A 71 -3.56 -4.51 2.40
CA LYS A 71 -3.68 -4.36 3.85
C LYS A 71 -3.62 -2.88 4.24
N PRO A 72 -4.48 -2.41 5.15
CA PRO A 72 -4.38 -1.06 5.70
C PRO A 72 -3.11 -0.91 6.53
N LYS A 73 -2.46 0.25 6.43
CA LYS A 73 -1.19 0.56 7.07
C LYS A 73 -1.27 1.88 7.84
N GLN A 74 -0.67 1.84 9.01
CA GLN A 74 -0.35 3.00 9.83
C GLN A 74 1.14 2.89 10.14
N SER A 75 1.96 3.75 9.52
CA SER A 75 3.42 3.57 9.47
C SER A 75 4.11 4.92 9.29
N ASN A 76 5.33 5.06 9.81
CA ASN A 76 6.21 6.20 9.55
C ASN A 76 6.90 6.13 8.16
N ILE A 77 6.80 4.99 7.48
CA ILE A 77 7.32 4.76 6.13
C ILE A 77 6.17 4.43 5.18
N GLN A 78 6.16 5.10 4.04
CA GLN A 78 5.31 4.84 2.88
C GLN A 78 6.19 4.83 1.62
N VAL A 79 5.93 3.94 0.67
CA VAL A 79 6.72 3.88 -0.57
C VAL A 79 5.79 4.17 -1.74
N LEU A 80 6.18 5.12 -2.59
CA LEU A 80 5.56 5.33 -3.89
C LEU A 80 6.28 4.45 -4.92
N CYS A 81 5.54 3.60 -5.60
CA CYS A 81 6.01 2.70 -6.62
C CYS A 81 5.45 3.18 -7.96
N LYS A 82 6.32 3.57 -8.88
CA LYS A 82 5.96 3.93 -10.25
C LYS A 82 6.14 2.73 -11.16
N LEU A 83 5.16 2.49 -12.01
CA LEU A 83 5.19 1.53 -13.10
C LEU A 83 4.55 2.21 -14.32
N LYS A 84 5.35 2.46 -15.37
CA LYS A 84 4.93 3.27 -16.53
C LYS A 84 4.37 4.63 -16.06
N ASP A 85 3.16 5.00 -16.50
CA ASP A 85 2.48 6.25 -16.14
C ASP A 85 1.66 6.14 -14.85
N SER A 86 1.66 4.99 -14.18
CA SER A 86 0.90 4.74 -12.96
C SER A 86 1.77 4.85 -11.71
N GLU A 87 1.21 5.44 -10.65
CA GLU A 87 1.83 5.52 -9.34
C GLU A 87 0.98 4.80 -8.28
N TYR A 88 1.62 3.92 -7.52
CA TYR A 88 1.01 3.08 -6.52
C TYR A 88 1.62 3.33 -5.15
N THR A 89 0.80 3.44 -4.12
CA THR A 89 1.28 3.48 -2.73
C THR A 89 1.42 2.06 -2.17
N ILE A 90 2.62 1.67 -1.75
CA ILE A 90 2.90 0.37 -1.13
C ILE A 90 3.52 0.51 0.26
N CYS A 91 3.43 -0.56 1.05
CA CYS A 91 4.04 -0.62 2.38
C CYS A 91 5.51 -1.02 2.31
N HIS A 92 6.28 -0.66 3.34
CA HIS A 92 7.71 -0.96 3.43
C HIS A 92 8.02 -2.47 3.23
N CYS A 93 7.26 -3.37 3.86
CA CYS A 93 7.46 -4.81 3.69
C CYS A 93 7.26 -5.28 2.23
N CYS A 94 6.25 -4.73 1.54
CA CYS A 94 6.01 -5.04 0.13
C CYS A 94 7.13 -4.52 -0.76
N TYR A 95 7.65 -3.34 -0.46
CA TYR A 95 8.79 -2.75 -1.15
C TYR A 95 10.04 -3.63 -1.01
N LEU A 96 10.44 -3.98 0.22
CA LEU A 96 11.61 -4.83 0.44
C LEU A 96 11.49 -6.17 -0.29
N SER A 97 10.32 -6.79 -0.23
CA SER A 97 10.07 -8.06 -0.96
C SER A 97 10.18 -7.91 -2.48
N LEU A 98 9.74 -6.78 -3.06
CA LEU A 98 9.89 -6.53 -4.50
C LEU A 98 11.36 -6.24 -4.86
N GLU A 99 12.05 -5.46 -4.05
CA GLU A 99 13.47 -5.13 -4.24
C GLU A 99 14.33 -6.39 -4.22
N SER A 100 14.16 -7.27 -3.23
CA SER A 100 14.83 -8.57 -3.19
C SER A 100 14.50 -9.44 -4.42
N SER A 101 13.25 -9.40 -4.91
CA SER A 101 12.87 -10.14 -6.11
C SER A 101 13.55 -9.60 -7.37
N ILE A 102 13.71 -8.28 -7.48
CA ILE A 102 14.45 -7.61 -8.55
C ILE A 102 15.92 -8.01 -8.51
N GLU A 103 16.55 -7.98 -7.33
CA GLU A 103 17.94 -8.37 -7.13
C GLU A 103 18.17 -9.84 -7.50
N LEU A 104 17.31 -10.75 -7.03
CA LEU A 104 17.39 -12.17 -7.36
C LEU A 104 17.26 -12.40 -8.87
N LYS A 105 16.38 -11.68 -9.56
CA LYS A 105 16.25 -11.78 -11.02
C LYS A 105 17.53 -11.32 -11.74
N LYS A 106 18.15 -10.23 -11.28
CA LYS A 106 19.44 -9.73 -11.81
C LYS A 106 20.55 -10.76 -11.61
N ILE A 107 20.70 -11.31 -10.40
CA ILE A 107 21.72 -12.32 -10.10
C ILE A 107 21.54 -13.57 -10.97
N LYS A 108 20.30 -14.08 -11.09
CA LYS A 108 20.02 -15.22 -11.97
C LYS A 108 20.40 -14.95 -13.43
N SER A 109 20.18 -13.73 -13.93
CA SER A 109 20.55 -13.37 -15.30
C SER A 109 22.06 -13.26 -15.52
N LEU A 110 22.84 -12.97 -14.46
CA LEU A 110 24.31 -12.92 -14.52
C LEU A 110 24.93 -14.31 -14.46
N ASN A 111 24.37 -15.23 -13.66
CA ASN A 111 24.89 -16.60 -13.50
C ASN A 111 24.50 -17.55 -14.64
N LEU A 112 23.58 -17.13 -15.51
CA LEU A 112 23.20 -17.85 -16.73
C LEU A 112 23.98 -17.38 -17.97
N ARG A 113 24.96 -16.49 -17.79
CA ARG A 113 25.95 -16.09 -18.79
C ARG A 113 27.29 -16.71 -18.45
#